data_AF-A0A7X7YXF5-F1
#
_entry.id   AF-A0A7X7YXF5-F1
#
_cell.length_a   1.000
_cell.length_b   1.000
_cell.length_c   1.000
_cell.angle_alpha   90.00
_cell.angle_beta   90.00
_cell.angle_gamma   90.00
#
_symmetry.space_group_name_H-M   'P 1'
#
loop_
_entity.id
_entity.type
_entity.pdbx_description
1 polymer ?
#
loop_
_entity_poly.entity_id
_entity_poly.type
_entity_poly.pdbx_seq_one_letter_code
_entity_poly.pdbx_strand_id
1 'polypeptide(L)'
;MDEGQHIETVRRYHRKAGIDLPNEQIHAAVHVIVENQVAEGDRIPVRQTLVRLMSEGLNRHDAVHAVAGVLTDLIYASSQDGPPGVPTPRTSRTCGP
;
A
#
# COMPACT_ATOMS: atom_id res chain seq x y z
N MET A 1 -11.61 -17.00 7.87
CA MET A 1 -10.34 -17.11 7.12
C MET A 1 -9.29 -16.34 7.90
N ASP A 2 -8.08 -16.88 7.96
CA ASP A 2 -6.95 -16.27 8.66
C ASP A 2 -6.22 -15.25 7.77
N GLU A 3 -5.60 -14.24 8.37
CA GLU A 3 -4.88 -13.16 7.66
C GLU A 3 -3.79 -13.72 6.72
N GLY A 4 -3.09 -14.78 7.16
CA GLY A 4 -2.09 -15.48 6.35
C GLY A 4 -2.66 -16.12 5.07
N GLN A 5 -3.92 -16.57 5.09
CA GLN A 5 -4.57 -17.15 3.91
C GLN A 5 -4.92 -16.09 2.86
N HIS A 6 -5.28 -14.88 3.28
CA HIS A 6 -5.52 -13.76 2.37
C HIS A 6 -4.21 -13.29 1.71
N ILE A 7 -3.13 -13.19 2.48
CA ILE A 7 -1.80 -12.82 1.98
C ILE A 7 -1.35 -13.78 0.88
N GLU A 8 -1.44 -15.09 1.11
CA GLU A 8 -1.04 -16.10 0.11
C GLU A 8 -1.93 -16.07 -1.14
N THR A 9 -3.22 -15.75 -1.00
CA THR A 9 -4.14 -15.60 -2.14
C THR A 9 -3.72 -14.46 -3.06
N VAL A 10 -3.40 -13.29 -2.49
CA VAL A 10 -2.93 -12.11 -3.22
C VAL A 10 -1.60 -12.43 -3.93
N ARG A 11 -0.63 -13.02 -3.22
CA ARG A 11 0.67 -13.40 -3.81
C ARG A 11 0.54 -14.36 -4.98
N ARG A 12 -0.38 -15.32 -4.89
CA ARG A 12 -0.63 -16.28 -5.97
C ARG A 12 -1.22 -15.63 -7.22
N TYR A 13 -2.11 -14.67 -7.06
CA TYR A 13 -2.66 -13.91 -8.18
C TYR A 13 -1.54 -13.17 -8.94
N HIS A 14 -0.69 -12.43 -8.22
CA HIS A 14 0.40 -11.65 -8.84
C HIS A 14 1.45 -12.53 -9.52
N ARG A 15 1.85 -13.65 -8.90
CA ARG A 15 2.75 -14.63 -9.53
C ARG A 15 2.17 -15.20 -10.83
N LYS A 16 0.87 -15.50 -10.86
CA LYS A 16 0.19 -15.97 -12.08
C LYS A 16 0.10 -14.89 -13.16
N ALA A 17 -0.02 -13.63 -12.76
CA ALA A 17 -0.05 -12.49 -13.67
C ALA A 17 1.34 -12.07 -14.19
N GLY A 18 2.43 -12.67 -13.68
CA GLY A 18 3.80 -12.34 -14.08
C GLY A 18 4.25 -10.96 -13.63
N ILE A 19 3.65 -10.42 -12.57
CA ILE A 19 4.00 -9.09 -12.04
C ILE A 19 5.16 -9.25 -11.05
N ASP A 20 6.31 -8.65 -11.36
CA ASP A 20 7.45 -8.60 -10.45
C ASP A 20 7.24 -7.52 -9.39
N LEU A 21 7.36 -7.89 -8.12
CA LEU A 21 7.10 -7.03 -6.97
C LEU A 21 8.33 -6.99 -6.06
N PRO A 22 8.87 -5.80 -5.73
CA PRO A 22 10.12 -5.69 -4.97
C PRO A 22 10.03 -6.27 -3.55
N ASN A 23 8.83 -6.36 -2.96
CA ASN A 23 8.57 -7.14 -1.75
C ASN A 23 7.12 -7.65 -1.72
N GLU A 24 6.90 -8.88 -2.20
CA GLU A 24 5.57 -9.51 -2.25
C GLU A 24 4.86 -9.56 -0.89
N GLN A 25 5.60 -9.67 0.22
CA GLN A 25 5.03 -9.80 1.55
C GLN A 25 4.43 -8.48 2.02
N ILE A 26 5.17 -7.37 1.88
CA ILE A 26 4.66 -6.02 2.22
C ILE A 26 3.49 -5.68 1.32
N HIS A 27 3.61 -5.96 0.02
CA HIS A 27 2.55 -5.74 -0.96
C HIS A 27 1.24 -6.42 -0.55
N ALA A 28 1.31 -7.72 -0.25
CA ALA A 28 0.14 -8.49 0.16
C ALA A 28 -0.42 -8.03 1.51
N ALA A 29 0.42 -7.64 2.48
CA ALA A 29 -0.04 -7.08 3.74
C ALA A 29 -0.83 -5.79 3.54
N VAL A 30 -0.37 -4.88 2.67
CA VAL A 30 -1.07 -3.63 2.36
C VAL A 30 -2.44 -3.91 1.71
N HIS A 31 -2.53 -4.87 0.79
CA HIS A 31 -3.82 -5.30 0.25
C HIS A 31 -4.79 -5.75 1.35
N VAL A 32 -4.31 -6.55 2.30
CA VAL A 32 -5.15 -7.08 3.38
C VAL A 32 -5.60 -5.97 4.34
N ILE A 33 -4.75 -4.99 4.64
CA ILE A 33 -5.13 -3.83 5.46
C ILE A 33 -6.32 -3.10 4.82
N VAL A 34 -6.26 -2.81 3.52
CA VAL A 34 -7.35 -2.12 2.81
C VAL A 34 -8.62 -2.97 2.79
N GLU A 35 -8.52 -4.26 2.52
CA GLU A 35 -9.69 -5.15 2.49
C GLU A 35 -10.34 -5.31 3.87
N ASN A 36 -9.55 -5.37 4.94
CA ASN A 36 -10.05 -5.35 6.31
C ASN A 36 -10.78 -4.02 6.60
N GLN A 37 -10.24 -2.88 6.16
CA GLN A 37 -10.92 -1.59 6.29
C GLN A 37 -12.24 -1.52 5.52
N VAL A 38 -12.35 -2.20 4.37
CA VAL A 38 -13.62 -2.33 3.64
C VAL A 38 -14.63 -3.17 4.43
N ALA A 39 -14.15 -4.24 5.09
CA ALA A 39 -14.98 -5.11 5.93
C ALA A 39 -15.52 -4.41 7.18
N GLU A 40 -14.91 -3.30 7.61
CA GLU A 40 -15.41 -2.47 8.71
C GLU A 40 -16.74 -1.76 8.38
N GLY A 41 -17.17 -1.81 7.11
CA GLY A 41 -18.44 -1.24 6.65
C GLY A 41 -18.35 0.28 6.55
N ASP A 42 -19.40 0.97 6.99
CA ASP A 42 -19.47 2.43 6.93
C ASP A 42 -18.90 3.12 8.18
N ARG A 43 -18.21 2.37 9.06
CA ARG A 43 -17.48 2.91 10.22
C ARG A 43 -16.31 3.82 9.81
N ILE A 44 -15.74 3.57 8.64
CA ILE A 44 -14.67 4.37 8.02
C ILE A 44 -14.95 4.53 6.52
N PRO A 45 -14.46 5.61 5.87
CA PRO A 45 -14.88 5.96 4.50
C PRO A 45 -14.30 5.06 3.38
N VAL A 46 -13.53 4.03 3.74
CA VAL A 46 -12.79 3.19 2.77
C VAL A 46 -13.73 2.41 1.87
N ARG A 47 -14.79 1.80 2.43
CA ARG A 47 -15.79 1.06 1.65
C ARG A 47 -16.48 1.95 0.62
N GLN A 48 -16.91 3.15 1.02
CA GLN A 48 -17.59 4.10 0.13
C GLN A 48 -16.66 4.58 -0.97
N THR A 49 -15.40 4.86 -0.63
CA THR A 49 -14.38 5.27 -1.61
C THR A 49 -14.13 4.17 -2.63
N LEU A 50 -13.99 2.92 -2.19
CA LEU A 50 -13.76 1.78 -3.08
C LEU A 50 -14.95 1.54 -4.02
N VAL A 51 -16.18 1.62 -3.52
CA VAL A 51 -17.39 1.52 -4.35
C VAL A 51 -17.45 2.65 -5.38
N ARG A 52 -17.12 3.88 -4.99
CA ARG A 52 -17.06 5.02 -5.91
C ARG A 52 -16.04 4.78 -7.02
N LEU A 53 -14.80 4.41 -6.68
CA LEU A 53 -13.76 4.11 -7.66
C LEU A 53 -14.16 2.99 -8.63
N MET A 54 -14.85 1.96 -8.12
CA MET A 54 -15.37 0.90 -8.97
C MET A 54 -16.48 1.39 -9.91
N SER A 55 -17.34 2.30 -9.44
CA SER A 55 -18.36 2.93 -10.30
C SER A 55 -17.77 3.86 -11.38
N GLU A 56 -16.55 4.35 -11.16
CA GLU A 56 -15.77 5.17 -12.09
C GLU A 56 -14.97 4.31 -13.11
N GLY A 57 -15.06 2.98 -13.03
CA GLY A 57 -14.50 2.05 -14.03
C GLY A 57 -13.30 1.24 -13.56
N LEU A 58 -12.84 1.40 -12.31
CA LEU A 58 -11.77 0.56 -11.77
C LEU A 58 -12.32 -0.82 -11.40
N ASN A 59 -11.55 -1.88 -11.67
CA ASN A 59 -11.87 -3.16 -11.03
C ASN A 59 -11.48 -3.09 -9.54
N ARG A 60 -11.95 -4.05 -8.74
CA ARG A 60 -11.71 -4.06 -7.29
C ARG A 60 -10.21 -4.04 -6.95
N HIS A 61 -9.39 -4.75 -7.72
CA HIS A 61 -7.95 -4.83 -7.48
C HIS A 61 -7.29 -3.46 -7.69
N ASP A 62 -7.60 -2.79 -8.80
CA ASP A 62 -7.09 -1.44 -9.10
C ASP A 62 -7.60 -0.40 -8.08
N ALA A 63 -8.85 -0.53 -7.62
CA ALA A 63 -9.39 0.33 -6.57
C ALA A 63 -8.68 0.12 -5.22
N VAL A 64 -8.33 -1.12 -4.87
CA VAL A 64 -7.50 -1.41 -3.69
C VAL A 64 -6.11 -0.79 -3.85
N HIS A 65 -5.48 -0.87 -5.03
CA HIS A 65 -4.20 -0.21 -5.29
C HIS A 65 -4.27 1.30 -5.11
N ALA A 66 -5.33 1.94 -5.63
CA ALA A 66 -5.49 3.39 -5.50
C ALA A 66 -5.59 3.84 -4.04
N VAL A 67 -6.34 3.10 -3.21
CA VAL A 67 -6.43 3.38 -1.75
C VAL A 67 -5.11 3.07 -1.04
N ALA A 68 -4.49 1.94 -1.38
CA ALA A 68 -3.21 1.52 -0.84
C ALA A 68 -2.10 2.55 -1.10
N GLY A 69 -2.09 3.20 -2.26
CA GLY A 69 -1.12 4.24 -2.61
C GLY A 69 -1.06 5.36 -1.58
N VAL A 70 -2.22 5.87 -1.15
CA VAL A 70 -2.30 6.92 -0.12
C VAL A 70 -1.71 6.45 1.22
N LEU A 71 -1.99 5.20 1.62
CA LEU A 71 -1.44 4.62 2.84
C LEU A 71 0.09 4.48 2.74
N THR A 72 0.61 3.98 1.62
CA THR A 72 2.05 3.80 1.43
C THR A 72 2.79 5.14 1.36
N ASP A 73 2.19 6.16 0.74
CA ASP A 73 2.76 7.51 0.69
C ASP A 73 2.86 8.12 2.08
N LEU A 74 1.83 7.95 2.92
CA LEU A 74 1.84 8.41 4.31
C LEU A 74 2.91 7.70 5.14
N ILE A 75 3.04 6.37 5.01
CA ILE A 75 4.07 5.59 5.71
C ILE A 75 5.45 6.03 5.25
N TYR A 76 5.65 6.21 3.94
CA TYR A 76 6.92 6.63 3.38
C TYR A 76 7.31 8.03 3.88
N ALA A 77 6.40 9.00 3.82
CA ALA A 77 6.62 10.34 4.35
C ALA A 77 7.02 10.30 5.84
N SER A 78 6.27 9.54 6.66
CA SER A 78 6.55 9.39 8.09
C SER A 78 7.89 8.71 8.38
N SER A 79 8.35 7.80 7.50
CA SER A 79 9.64 7.13 7.65
C SER A 79 10.85 8.02 7.36
N GLN A 80 10.64 9.11 6.61
CA GLN A 80 11.69 10.10 6.32
C GLN A 80 11.82 11.16 7.42
N ASP A 81 10.78 11.32 8.24
CA ASP A 81 10.85 12.07 9.48
C ASP A 81 11.64 11.24 10.51
N GLY A 82 12.95 11.35 10.48
CA GLY A 82 13.82 10.83 11.54
C GLY A 82 13.40 11.39 12.91
N PRO A 83 13.74 10.71 14.02
CA PRO A 83 13.45 11.23 15.35
C PRO A 83 13.98 12.68 15.49
N PRO A 84 13.23 13.58 16.14
CA PRO A 84 13.64 14.98 16.25
C PRO A 84 15.05 15.06 16.86
N GLY A 85 15.99 15.63 16.09
CA GLY A 85 17.38 15.83 16.53
C GLY A 85 18.43 14.88 15.94
N VAL A 86 18.07 13.93 15.07
CA VAL A 86 19.08 13.18 14.29
C VAL A 86 19.24 13.83 12.91
N PRO A 87 20.36 14.51 12.61
CA PRO A 87 20.57 15.08 11.29
C PRO A 87 20.63 13.97 10.24
N THR A 88 19.72 14.00 9.28
CA THR A 88 19.82 13.18 8.07
C THR A 88 21.13 13.51 7.36
N PRO A 89 21.94 12.53 6.94
CA PRO A 89 23.19 12.81 6.24
C PRO A 89 22.87 13.55 4.94
N ARG A 90 23.19 14.85 4.91
CA ARG A 90 23.15 15.65 3.69
C ARG A 90 24.16 15.02 2.75
N THR A 91 23.71 14.41 1.67
CA THR A 91 24.60 13.95 0.61
C THR A 91 25.21 15.18 -0.05
N SER A 92 26.34 15.64 0.50
CA SER A 92 27.15 16.70 -0.08
C SER A 92 27.80 16.16 -1.35
N ARG A 93 27.09 16.30 -2.47
CA ARG A 93 27.75 16.42 -3.77
C ARG A 93 28.42 17.79 -3.79
N THR A 94 29.72 17.81 -3.53
CA THR A 94 30.61 18.80 -4.13
C THR A 94 31.79 18.03 -4.70
N CYS A 95 31.69 17.83 -6.01
CA CYS A 95 32.79 17.46 -6.87
C CYS A 95 33.67 18.69 -7.07
N GLY A 96 34.99 18.54 -6.91
CA GLY A 96 36.03 19.40 -7.49
C GLY A 96 36.76 20.37 -6.53
N PRO A 97 38.01 20.74 -6.86
CA PRO A 97 38.72 20.50 -8.12
C PRO A 97 39.57 19.22 -8.14
#